data_AF-A0A846DHF7-F1
#
_entry.id   AF-A0A846DHF7-F1
#
_cell.length_a   1.000
_cell.length_b   1.000
_cell.length_c   1.000
_cell.angle_alpha   90.00
_cell.angle_beta   90.00
_cell.angle_gamma   90.00
#
_symmetry.space_group_name_H-M   'P 1'
#
loop_
_entity.id
_entity.type
_entity.pdbx_description
1 polymer ?
#
loop_
_entity_poly.entity_id
_entity_poly.type
_entity_poly.pdbx_seq_one_letter_code
_entity_poly.pdbx_strand_id
1 'polypeptide(L)'
;YKYGAEHSVNEMFHEWFGKGVYNNALTSPNGPAPGYLTGGPNQFYTGSAKPPSGEPPMKAYYDENEPKTKAWEITEPSIGYQSSYIKLLSKFVLRKNDLPHLSLIQDNTLP
;
A
#
# COMPACT_ATOMS: atom_id res chain seq x y z
N TYR A 1 5.36 11.34 6.02
CA TYR A 1 5.51 9.91 6.35
C TYR A 1 6.68 9.69 7.29
N LYS A 2 6.48 9.02 8.43
CA LYS A 2 7.48 8.93 9.52
C LYS A 2 8.51 7.79 9.35
N TYR A 3 8.20 6.79 8.53
CA TYR A 3 8.95 5.52 8.45
C TYR A 3 9.58 5.24 7.07
N GLY A 4 9.85 6.29 6.28
CA GLY A 4 10.60 6.18 5.02
C GLY A 4 9.79 5.84 3.77
N ALA A 5 8.51 5.46 3.88
CA ALA A 5 7.64 5.37 2.72
C ALA A 5 7.17 6.77 2.32
N GLU A 6 7.78 7.39 1.30
CA GLU A 6 7.56 8.82 1.00
C GLU A 6 6.26 9.12 0.22
N HIS A 7 5.71 8.11 -0.46
CA HIS A 7 4.47 8.20 -1.22
C HIS A 7 3.70 6.87 -1.10
N SER A 8 3.05 6.64 0.04
CA SER A 8 2.15 5.50 0.21
C SER A 8 0.78 5.77 -0.40
N VAL A 9 0.07 4.70 -0.72
CA VAL A 9 -1.38 4.74 -0.95
C VAL A 9 -2.03 5.10 0.37
N ASN A 10 -2.71 6.24 0.42
CA ASN A 10 -3.32 6.73 1.66
C ASN A 10 -4.74 6.22 1.82
N GLU A 11 -5.42 5.90 0.73
CA GLU A 11 -6.80 5.44 0.70
C GLU A 11 -6.89 4.11 -0.05
N MET A 12 -7.24 3.06 0.68
CA MET A 12 -7.38 1.72 0.14
C MET A 12 -8.87 1.38 0.03
N PHE A 13 -9.34 0.94 -1.13
CA PHE A 13 -10.69 0.41 -1.22
C PHE A 13 -10.77 -0.92 -0.47
N HIS A 14 -11.47 -0.94 0.68
CA HIS A 14 -11.70 -2.15 1.47
C HIS A 14 -12.89 -1.97 2.40
N GLU A 15 -13.74 -2.99 2.53
CA GLU A 15 -14.96 -2.90 3.33
C GLU A 15 -14.71 -2.56 4.81
N TRP A 16 -13.56 -2.92 5.38
CA TRP A 16 -13.22 -2.64 6.78
C TRP A 16 -12.08 -1.63 6.96
N PHE A 17 -11.13 -1.61 6.03
CA PHE A 17 -9.85 -0.89 6.17
C PHE A 17 -9.73 0.27 5.16
N GLY A 18 -10.87 0.74 4.68
CA GLY A 18 -10.99 1.87 3.77
C GLY A 18 -12.17 2.77 4.15
N LYS A 19 -12.51 2.86 5.45
CA LYS A 19 -13.64 3.68 5.92
C LYS A 19 -13.50 4.09 7.37
N GLY A 20 -14.25 5.11 7.78
CA GLY A 20 -14.32 5.59 9.16
C GLY A 20 -12.95 5.99 9.71
N VAL A 21 -12.58 5.48 10.88
CA VAL A 21 -11.29 5.79 11.52
C VAL A 21 -10.07 5.21 10.77
N TYR A 22 -10.31 4.38 9.76
CA TYR A 22 -9.31 3.75 8.91
C TYR A 22 -9.29 4.32 7.47
N ASN A 23 -10.01 5.42 7.19
CA ASN A 23 -10.22 5.88 5.83
C ASN A 23 -8.93 6.31 5.10
N ASN A 24 -8.11 7.10 5.78
CA ASN A 24 -6.96 7.78 5.19
C ASN A 24 -5.73 7.70 6.10
N ALA A 25 -4.58 7.30 5.56
CA ALA A 25 -3.36 7.03 6.32
C ALA A 25 -2.75 8.28 7.00
N LEU A 26 -3.10 9.49 6.55
CA LEU A 26 -2.54 10.74 7.06
C LEU A 26 -3.51 11.49 7.96
N THR A 27 -4.81 11.42 7.68
CA THR A 27 -5.81 12.26 8.33
C THR A 27 -6.74 11.49 9.27
N SER A 28 -6.87 10.18 9.11
CA SER A 28 -7.73 9.38 9.99
C SER A 28 -7.00 9.02 11.29
N PRO A 29 -7.72 8.88 12.43
CA PRO A 29 -7.10 8.57 13.71
C PRO A 29 -6.22 7.32 13.72
N ASN A 30 -6.65 6.27 13.00
CA ASN A 30 -5.92 4.99 12.93
C ASN A 30 -5.30 4.74 11.55
N GLY A 31 -5.89 5.30 10.48
CA GLY A 31 -5.49 5.04 9.09
C GLY A 31 -5.77 3.59 8.64
N PRO A 32 -5.67 3.28 7.34
CA PRO A 32 -5.80 1.91 6.84
C PRO A 32 -4.78 0.98 7.50
N ALA A 33 -5.08 -0.32 7.50
CA ALA A 33 -4.09 -1.31 7.90
C ALA A 33 -2.83 -1.19 7.01
N PRO A 34 -1.61 -1.08 7.58
CA PRO A 34 -0.41 -0.86 6.80
C PRO A 34 0.10 -2.14 6.11
N GLY A 35 0.95 -1.98 5.09
CA GLY A 35 1.67 -3.10 4.46
C GLY A 35 0.89 -3.88 3.40
N TYR A 36 -0.29 -3.40 3.01
CA TYR A 36 -1.06 -3.97 1.90
C TYR A 36 -0.55 -3.49 0.55
N LEU A 37 -0.47 -4.42 -0.41
CA LEU A 37 -0.28 -4.11 -1.82
C LEU A 37 -1.64 -3.97 -2.51
N THR A 38 -1.90 -2.80 -3.10
CA THR A 38 -3.09 -2.51 -3.91
C THR A 38 -2.94 -2.94 -5.36
N GLY A 39 -4.04 -2.99 -6.12
CA GLY A 39 -4.06 -3.37 -7.54
C GLY A 39 -3.10 -2.57 -8.43
N GLY A 40 -3.06 -1.25 -8.28
CA GLY A 40 -2.15 -0.36 -9.03
C GLY A 40 -2.76 0.20 -10.32
N PRO A 41 -1.93 0.75 -11.23
CA PRO A 41 -2.42 1.38 -12.45
C PRO A 41 -3.19 0.41 -13.36
N ASN A 42 -4.34 0.85 -13.90
CA ASN A 42 -5.21 0.05 -14.75
C ASN A 42 -5.56 0.79 -16.04
N GLN A 43 -4.94 0.40 -17.16
CA GLN A 43 -5.20 0.97 -18.49
C GLN A 43 -6.63 0.72 -19.01
N PHE A 44 -7.34 -0.26 -18.44
CA PHE A 44 -8.70 -0.63 -18.82
C PHE A 44 -9.73 -0.15 -17.79
N TYR A 45 -9.37 0.85 -16.97
CA TYR A 45 -10.25 1.40 -15.96
C TYR A 45 -11.60 1.84 -16.54
N THR A 46 -12.68 1.39 -15.91
CA THR A 46 -14.07 1.58 -16.38
C THR A 46 -14.85 2.59 -15.54
N GLY A 47 -14.23 3.20 -14.53
CA GLY A 47 -14.84 4.24 -13.72
C GLY A 47 -14.76 5.63 -14.36
N SER A 48 -15.24 6.63 -13.63
CA SER A 48 -15.36 8.01 -14.11
C SER A 48 -14.27 8.97 -13.60
N ALA A 49 -13.39 8.53 -12.71
CA ALA A 49 -12.35 9.40 -12.16
C ALA A 49 -11.31 9.80 -13.22
N LYS A 50 -10.80 11.03 -13.09
CA LYS A 50 -9.77 11.61 -13.97
C LYS A 50 -8.72 12.33 -13.11
N PRO A 51 -7.50 11.78 -12.98
CA PRO A 51 -7.07 10.44 -13.42
C PRO A 51 -7.88 9.34 -12.69
N PRO A 52 -7.96 8.08 -13.17
CA PRO A 52 -7.07 7.44 -14.15
C PRO A 52 -7.61 7.36 -15.59
N SER A 53 -8.86 7.76 -15.85
CA SER A 53 -9.44 7.70 -17.19
C SER A 53 -8.73 8.65 -18.17
N GLY A 54 -8.24 8.10 -19.29
CA GLY A 54 -7.55 8.87 -20.34
C GLY A 54 -6.04 9.07 -20.13
N GLU A 55 -5.47 8.53 -19.05
CA GLU A 55 -4.04 8.58 -18.79
C GLU A 55 -3.27 7.47 -19.54
N PRO A 56 -1.96 7.66 -19.82
CA PRO A 56 -1.09 6.59 -20.28
C PRO A 56 -1.13 5.37 -19.33
N PRO A 57 -0.92 4.13 -19.81
CA PRO A 57 -1.12 2.90 -19.01
C PRO A 57 -0.50 2.89 -17.60
N MET A 58 0.77 3.34 -17.46
CA MET A 58 1.45 3.37 -16.16
C MET A 58 1.07 4.57 -15.27
N LYS A 59 0.31 5.53 -15.81
CA LYS A 59 -0.23 6.71 -15.12
C LYS A 59 -1.73 6.61 -14.86
N ALA A 60 -2.38 5.55 -15.33
CA ALA A 60 -3.79 5.26 -15.08
C ALA A 60 -3.99 4.79 -13.63
N TYR A 61 -3.65 5.66 -12.66
CA TYR A 61 -3.76 5.44 -11.22
C TYR A 61 -4.37 6.66 -10.51
N TYR A 62 -5.07 6.41 -9.42
CA TYR A 62 -5.60 7.44 -8.52
C TYR A 62 -5.74 6.86 -7.10
N ASP A 63 -5.29 7.61 -6.10
CA ASP A 63 -5.32 7.23 -4.67
C ASP A 63 -6.63 7.71 -4.06
N GLU A 64 -7.65 6.85 -4.08
CA GLU A 64 -8.96 7.08 -3.49
C GLU A 64 -9.62 5.75 -3.08
N ASN A 65 -10.73 5.81 -2.34
CA ASN A 65 -11.54 4.64 -1.97
C ASN A 65 -13.05 4.81 -2.22
N GLU A 66 -13.45 5.75 -3.09
CA GLU A 66 -14.86 6.05 -3.39
C GLU A 66 -15.51 4.95 -4.28
N PRO A 67 -16.58 4.27 -3.81
CA PRO A 67 -17.27 3.26 -4.61
C PRO A 67 -17.90 3.81 -5.91
N LYS A 68 -18.39 5.06 -5.92
CA LYS A 68 -19.04 5.64 -7.11
C LYS A 68 -18.10 5.80 -8.29
N THR A 69 -16.82 6.02 -8.02
CA THR A 69 -15.78 6.09 -9.05
C THR A 69 -15.19 4.73 -9.36
N LYS A 70 -15.67 3.63 -8.77
CA LYS A 70 -15.07 2.30 -8.94
C LYS A 70 -13.61 2.24 -8.50
N ALA A 71 -13.28 2.87 -7.38
CA ALA A 71 -11.93 2.87 -6.81
C ALA A 71 -11.33 1.47 -6.65
N TRP A 72 -12.16 0.43 -6.49
CA TRP A 72 -11.72 -0.96 -6.40
C TRP A 72 -10.90 -1.44 -7.60
N GLU A 73 -11.10 -0.86 -8.79
CA GLU A 73 -10.30 -1.22 -9.97
C GLU A 73 -8.83 -0.77 -9.89
N ILE A 74 -8.47 0.06 -8.90
CA ILE A 74 -7.15 0.68 -8.74
C ILE A 74 -6.55 0.39 -7.36
N THR A 75 -7.28 0.69 -6.28
CA THR A 75 -6.74 0.68 -4.91
C THR A 75 -7.20 -0.51 -4.06
N GLU A 76 -7.95 -1.47 -4.62
CA GLU A 76 -8.35 -2.67 -3.86
C GLU A 76 -7.15 -3.61 -3.67
N PRO A 77 -6.90 -4.10 -2.45
CA PRO A 77 -5.92 -5.14 -2.20
C PRO A 77 -6.49 -6.52 -2.48
N SER A 78 -5.62 -7.49 -2.75
CA SER A 78 -6.01 -8.89 -2.88
C SER A 78 -5.00 -9.81 -2.20
N ILE A 79 -5.48 -10.93 -1.66
CA ILE A 79 -4.62 -12.01 -1.14
C ILE A 79 -3.67 -12.55 -2.22
N GLY A 80 -4.06 -12.49 -3.49
CA GLY A 80 -3.22 -12.88 -4.62
C GLY A 80 -2.03 -11.92 -4.82
N TYR A 81 -2.29 -10.61 -4.73
CA TYR A 81 -1.25 -9.58 -4.79
C TYR A 81 -0.31 -9.72 -3.60
N GLN A 82 -0.88 -9.83 -2.40
CA GLN A 82 -0.12 -9.88 -1.16
C GLN A 82 0.76 -11.13 -1.07
N SER A 83 0.26 -12.31 -1.45
CA SER A 83 1.03 -13.55 -1.42
C SER A 83 2.24 -13.51 -2.37
N SER A 84 2.04 -12.99 -3.58
CA SER A 84 3.11 -12.81 -4.57
C SER A 84 4.13 -11.76 -4.10
N TYR A 85 3.65 -10.65 -3.54
CA TYR A 85 4.49 -9.59 -2.98
C TYR A 85 5.37 -10.09 -1.83
N ILE A 86 4.79 -10.79 -0.85
CA ILE A 86 5.53 -11.38 0.27
C ILE A 86 6.54 -12.41 -0.25
N LYS A 87 6.16 -13.23 -1.22
CA LYS A 87 7.07 -14.23 -1.82
C LYS A 87 8.27 -13.59 -2.51
N LEU A 88 8.06 -12.47 -3.19
CA LEU A 88 9.12 -11.68 -3.80
C LEU A 88 10.03 -11.07 -2.72
N LEU A 89 9.45 -10.37 -1.74
CA LEU A 89 10.20 -9.73 -0.65
C LEU A 89 11.03 -10.74 0.16
N SER A 90 10.56 -11.97 0.34
CA SER A 90 11.29 -13.02 1.06
C SER A 90 12.65 -13.36 0.42
N LYS A 91 12.90 -12.94 -0.82
CA LYS A 91 14.20 -13.11 -1.51
C LYS A 91 15.17 -11.95 -1.25
N PHE A 92 14.68 -10.81 -0.76
CA PHE A 92 15.46 -9.60 -0.51
C PHE A 92 15.66 -9.32 0.99
N VAL A 93 14.89 -9.98 1.86
CA VAL A 93 15.13 -9.89 3.31
C VAL A 93 16.35 -10.74 3.66
N LEU A 94 17.42 -10.07 4.11
CA LEU A 94 18.56 -10.73 4.72
C LEU A 94 18.12 -11.39 6.02
N ARG A 95 18.55 -12.63 6.26
CA ARG A 95 18.41 -13.19 7.61
C ARG A 95 19.44 -12.51 8.49
N LYS A 96 19.08 -12.29 9.75
CA LYS A 96 19.98 -11.73 10.77
C LYS A 96 21.35 -12.43 10.83
N ASN A 97 21.38 -13.72 10.49
CA ASN A 97 22.59 -14.55 10.51
C ASN A 97 23.42 -14.50 9.21
N ASP A 98 22.89 -13.91 8.13
CA ASP A 98 23.59 -13.74 6.85
C ASP A 98 24.45 -12.45 6.82
N LEU A 99 24.48 -11.70 7.93
CA LEU A 99 25.26 -10.48 8.09
C LEU A 99 26.54 -10.81 8.89
N PRO A 100 27.73 -10.88 8.24
CA PRO A 100 28.94 -11.34 8.92
C PRO A 100 29.48 -10.42 10.04
N HIS A 101 28.85 -9.27 10.37
CA HIS A 101 29.40 -8.31 11.34
C HIS A 101 28.39 -7.56 12.24
N LEU A 102 27.13 -8.01 12.37
CA LEU A 102 26.13 -7.30 13.21
C LEU A 102 26.10 -7.78 14.67
N SER A 103 27.27 -7.80 15.31
CA SER A 103 27.41 -7.98 16.77
C SER A 103 27.40 -6.67 17.57
N LEU A 104 27.15 -5.51 16.94
CA LEU A 104 27.30 -4.19 17.60
C LEU A 104 26.03 -3.34 17.74
N ILE A 105 24.83 -3.92 17.59
CA ILE A 105 23.61 -3.26 18.03
C ILE A 105 22.98 -4.14 19.10
N GLN A 106 23.60 -4.14 20.28
CA GLN A 106 22.89 -4.47 21.51
C GLN A 106 21.84 -3.39 21.72
N ASP A 107 20.59 -3.84 21.68
CA ASP A 107 19.48 -3.40 22.52
C ASP A 107 19.85 -2.28 23.50
N ASN A 108 19.57 -1.05 23.10
CA ASN A 108 19.55 0.12 23.97
C ASN A 108 18.65 1.15 23.31
N THR A 109 17.35 1.04 23.57
CA THR A 109 16.50 2.14 24.07
C THR A 109 15.02 1.73 23.98
N LEU A 110 14.53 1.09 25.04
CA LEU A 110 13.19 1.36 25.56
C LEU A 110 13.37 2.35 26.71
N PRO A 111 12.72 3.52 26.72
CA PRO A 111 12.10 4.03 27.93
C PRO A 111 10.80 3.27 28.24
#